data_AF-A0A7C4D7R0-F1
#
_entry.id   AF-A0A7C4D7R0-F1
#
_cell.length_a   1.000
_cell.length_b   1.000
_cell.length_c   1.000
_cell.angle_alpha   90.00
_cell.angle_beta   90.00
_cell.angle_gamma   90.00
#
_symmetry.space_group_name_H-M   'P 1'
#
loop_
_entity.id
_entity.type
_entity.pdbx_description
1 polymer ?
#
loop_
_entity_poly.entity_id
_entity_poly.type
_entity_poly.pdbx_seq_one_letter_code
_entity_poly.pdbx_strand_id
1 'polypeptide(L)' 'MLLKCPKCGFRFDITYSRAFSCGGCPYVTFGNCNYVKCPKCGFEDYVEKFRVGKETLRLENIE' A
#
# COMPACT_ATOMS: atom_id res chain seq x y z
N MET A 1 -5.67 1.02 -5.20
CA MET A 1 -4.56 2.01 -5.27
C MET A 1 -3.24 1.27 -5.11
N LEU A 2 -2.37 1.38 -6.12
CA LEU A 2 -1.06 0.74 -6.11
C LEU A 2 -0.07 1.53 -5.25
N LEU A 3 0.62 0.82 -4.36
CA LEU A 3 1.59 1.34 -3.40
C LEU A 3 2.96 0.69 -3.61
N LYS A 4 4.03 1.40 -3.27
CA LYS A 4 5.41 0.86 -3.23
C LYS A 4 5.99 1.09 -1.85
N CYS A 5 6.47 0.01 -1.22
CA CYS A 5 7.12 0.11 0.08
C CYS A 5 8.46 0.88 -0.04
N PRO A 6 8.66 1.98 0.72
CA PRO A 6 9.92 2.73 0.68
C PRO A 6 11.10 1.94 1.29
N LYS A 7 10.82 0.96 2.18
CA LYS A 7 11.84 0.14 2.82
C LYS A 7 12.37 -1.00 1.94
N CYS A 8 11.50 -1.67 1.18
CA CYS A 8 11.88 -2.88 0.43
C CYS A 8 11.52 -2.88 -1.06
N GLY A 9 10.92 -1.80 -1.57
CA GLY A 9 10.54 -1.65 -2.97
C GLY A 9 9.36 -2.50 -3.45
N PHE A 10 8.78 -3.35 -2.59
CA PHE A 10 7.64 -4.21 -2.95
C PHE A 10 6.41 -3.38 -3.35
N ARG A 11 5.77 -3.77 -4.45
CA ARG A 11 4.55 -3.13 -4.96
C ARG A 11 3.33 -3.97 -4.61
N PHE A 12 2.26 -3.34 -4.13
CA PHE A 12 1.03 -4.03 -3.74
C PHE A 12 -0.16 -3.08 -3.76
N ASP A 13 -1.38 -3.62 -3.88
CA ASP A 13 -2.60 -2.82 -3.71
C ASP A 13 -2.91 -2.61 -2.22
N ILE A 14 -3.37 -1.41 -1.87
CA ILE A 14 -3.75 -1.10 -0.48
C ILE A 14 -4.79 -2.08 0.10
N THR A 15 -5.70 -2.60 -0.73
CA THR A 15 -6.73 -3.58 -0.32
C THR A 15 -6.09 -4.88 0.12
N TYR A 16 -5.03 -5.32 -0.57
CA TYR A 16 -4.26 -6.51 -0.20
C TYR A 16 -3.56 -6.32 1.14
N SER A 17 -2.89 -5.18 1.36
CA SER A 17 -2.31 -4.86 2.67
C SER A 17 -3.36 -4.84 3.79
N ARG A 18 -4.54 -4.27 3.53
CA ARG A 18 -5.64 -4.22 4.50
C ARG A 18 -6.16 -5.60 4.88
N ALA A 19 -6.33 -6.49 3.90
CA ALA A 19 -6.81 -7.85 4.13
C ALA A 19 -5.78 -8.72 4.88
N PHE A 20 -4.51 -8.67 4.49
CA PHE A 20 -3.50 -9.63 4.95
C PHE A 20 -2.56 -9.08 6.04
N SER A 21 -2.23 -7.80 6.02
CA SER A 21 -1.27 -7.19 6.97
C SER A 21 -1.94 -6.38 8.07
N CYS A 22 -3.05 -5.73 7.75
CA CYS A 22 -3.81 -4.91 8.70
C CYS A 22 -5.12 -5.58 9.15
N GLY A 23 -5.40 -6.83 8.76
CA GLY A 23 -6.68 -7.50 9.03
C GLY A 23 -7.01 -7.68 10.52
N GLY A 24 -6.01 -7.63 11.40
CA GLY A 24 -6.22 -7.65 12.86
C GLY A 24 -6.48 -6.27 13.49
N CYS A 25 -6.47 -5.18 12.72
CA CYS A 25 -6.61 -3.82 13.24
C CYS A 25 -8.06 -3.33 13.08
N PRO A 26 -8.79 -3.05 14.18
CA PRO A 26 -10.20 -2.63 14.11
C PRO A 26 -10.39 -1.31 13.36
N TYR A 27 -9.39 -0.43 13.33
CA TYR A 27 -9.42 0.83 12.59
C TYR A 27 -9.49 0.66 11.06
N VAL A 28 -9.08 -0.50 10.54
CA VAL A 28 -9.18 -0.78 9.10
C VAL A 28 -10.63 -0.95 8.67
N THR A 29 -11.46 -1.57 9.53
CA THR A 29 -12.87 -1.83 9.28
C THR A 29 -13.68 -0.54 9.13
N PHE A 30 -13.27 0.52 9.81
CA PHE A 30 -13.92 1.84 9.74
C PHE A 30 -13.50 2.67 8.51
N GLY A 31 -12.55 2.19 7.69
CA GLY A 31 -12.17 2.79 6.41
C GLY A 31 -11.35 4.09 6.50
N ASN A 32 -11.21 4.66 7.69
CA ASN A 32 -10.55 5.94 8.00
C ASN A 32 -9.10 5.77 8.51
N CYS A 33 -8.50 4.59 8.35
CA CYS A 33 -7.10 4.36 8.67
C CYS A 33 -6.17 4.88 7.55
N ASN A 34 -5.33 5.86 7.90
CA ASN A 34 -4.32 6.47 7.01
C ASN A 34 -2.94 5.79 7.06
N TYR A 35 -2.84 4.65 7.76
CA TYR A 35 -1.64 3.83 7.82
C TYR A 35 -1.71 2.65 6.86
N VAL A 36 -0.54 2.13 6.50
CA VAL A 36 -0.39 0.92 5.70
C VAL A 36 0.79 0.10 6.19
N LYS A 37 0.61 -1.21 6.26
CA LYS A 37 1.67 -2.16 6.60
C LYS A 37 2.09 -2.96 5.38
N CYS A 38 3.38 -2.96 5.07
CA CYS A 38 3.95 -3.71 3.96
C CYS A 38 3.78 -5.22 4.18
N PRO A 39 3.11 -5.96 3.29
CA PRO A 39 2.92 -7.41 3.43
C PRO A 39 4.21 -8.22 3.26
N LYS A 40 5.26 -7.65 2.66
CA LYS A 40 6.55 -8.34 2.44
C LYS A 40 7.51 -8.21 3.61
N CYS A 41 7.66 -7.01 4.16
CA CYS A 41 8.70 -6.72 5.17
C CYS A 41 8.17 -6.19 6.49
N GLY A 42 6.85 -6.07 6.64
CA GLY A 42 6.20 -5.60 7.86
C GLY A 42 6.36 -4.12 8.19
N PHE A 43 7.05 -3.34 7.34
CA PHE A 43 7.20 -1.89 7.55
C PHE A 43 5.85 -1.19 7.53
N GLU A 44 5.56 -0.40 8.56
CA GLU A 44 4.31 0.31 8.75
C GLU A 44 4.56 1.81 8.82
N ASP A 45 3.80 2.59 8.05
CA ASP A 45 3.86 4.05 8.03
C ASP A 45 2.59 4.62 7.38
N TYR A 46 2.51 5.94 7.24
CA TYR A 46 1.43 6.60 6.52
C TYR A 46 1.39 6.20 5.04
N VAL A 47 0.18 6.03 4.50
CA VAL A 47 -0.09 5.69 3.09
C VAL A 47 0.66 6.61 2.13
N GLU A 48 0.82 7.89 2.49
CA GLU A 48 1.49 8.90 1.67
C GLU A 48 2.96 8.57 1.39
N LYS A 49 3.68 7.96 2.34
CA LYS A 49 5.05 7.51 2.12
C LYS A 49 5.17 6.34 1.15
N PHE A 50 4.07 5.62 0.92
CA PHE A 50 4.01 4.49 0.00
C PHE A 50 3.48 4.87 -1.38
N ARG A 51 2.95 6.09 -1.55
CA ARG A 51 2.38 6.53 -2.83
C ARG A 51 3.47 6.60 -3.87
N VAL A 52 3.31 5.82 -4.94
CA VAL A 52 4.07 6.01 -6.17
C VAL A 52 3.46 7.23 -6.86
N GLY A 53 4.25 8.25 -7.17
CA GLY A 53 3.80 9.42 -7.90
C GLY A 53 3.04 9.01 -9.17
N LYS A 54 2.05 9.82 -9.57
CA LYS A 54 1.13 9.55 -10.71
C LYS A 54 1.83 9.29 -12.05
N GLU A 55 3.14 9.54 -12.15
CA GLU A 55 3.97 9.34 -13.34
C GLU A 55 4.07 7.87 -13.80
N THR A 56 3.94 6.88 -12.92
CA THR A 56 4.29 5.48 -13.26
C THR A 56 3.13 4.64 -13.82
N LEU A 57 1.89 5.15 -13.87
CA LEU A 57 0.73 4.41 -14.41
C LEU A 57 0.52 4.59 -15.92
N ARG A 58 1.39 5.36 -16.62
CA ARG A 58 1.26 5.60 -18.07
C ARG A 58 1.98 4.57 -18.95
N LEU A 59 2.72 3.62 -18.38
CA LEU A 59 3.55 2.69 -19.15
C LEU A 59 3.00 1.25 -19.25
N GLU A 60 1.73 1.01 -18.92
CA GLU A 60 1.10 -0.32 -19.05
C GLU A 60 0.06 -0.40 -20.18
N ASN A 61 0.07 0.54 -21.16
CA ASN A 61 -0.83 0.51 -22.33
C ASN A 61 -0.09 0.83 -23.65
N ILE A 62 1.09 0.24 -23.87
CA ILE A 62 1.69 0.15 -25.20
C ILE A 62 2.22 -1.27 -25.33
N GLU A 63 1.39 -2.14 -25.88
CA GLU A 63 1.65 -3.20 -26.88
C GLU A 63 0.39 -4.05 -27.05
#